data_AF-A0AAD7F3P8-F1
#
_entry.id   AF-A0AAD7F3P8-F1
#
_cell.length_a   1.000
_cell.length_b   1.000
_cell.length_c   1.000
_cell.angle_alpha   90.00
_cell.angle_beta   90.00
_cell.angle_gamma   90.00
#
_symmetry.space_group_name_H-M   'P 1'
#
loop_
_entity.id
_entity.type
_entity.pdbx_description
1 polymer ?
#
loop_
_entity_poly.entity_id
_entity_poly.type
_entity_poly.pdbx_seq_one_letter_code
_entity_poly.pdbx_strand_id
1 'polypeptide(L)'
;FRCVYITFQSKDNWTECEDILRCNPNWYNSGPRYDCVLFNQDEPGLACARLRSLICCKLPSGRIIDLAIVQAMQKNSWRPRTTWDGCLVLDKQKDFSFLLMDYVIRGALLVPVRPGPPSRPHSRLHFFVDVVDGDIFLRSLNATTHVCY
;
A
#
# COMPACT_ATOMS: atom_id res chain seq x y z
N PHE A 1 -8.22 12.23 -15.08
CA PHE A 1 -7.71 11.14 -14.23
C PHE A 1 -7.10 11.76 -12.98
N ARG A 2 -7.34 11.18 -11.79
CA ARG A 2 -6.75 11.59 -10.52
C ARG A 2 -5.50 10.75 -10.27
N CYS A 3 -4.35 11.40 -10.23
CA CYS A 3 -3.05 10.77 -9.93
C CYS A 3 -2.13 11.72 -9.17
N VAL A 4 -1.11 11.14 -8.56
CA VAL A 4 0.00 11.84 -7.90
C VAL A 4 1.31 11.15 -8.29
N TYR A 5 2.35 11.94 -8.46
CA TYR A 5 3.72 11.48 -8.71
C TYR A 5 4.46 11.48 -7.38
N ILE A 6 5.11 10.37 -7.04
CA ILE A 6 5.90 10.25 -5.82
C ILE A 6 7.31 9.89 -6.22
N THR A 7 8.28 10.71 -5.81
CA THR A 7 9.69 10.41 -5.94
C THR A 7 10.22 9.79 -4.66
N PHE A 8 11.09 8.80 -4.80
CA PHE A 8 11.72 8.12 -3.67
C PHE A 8 13.10 7.63 -4.04
N GLN A 9 13.98 7.50 -3.05
CA GLN A 9 15.25 6.81 -3.23
C GLN A 9 15.04 5.30 -3.06
N SER A 10 15.41 4.53 -4.09
CA SER A 10 15.41 3.08 -4.05
C SER A 10 16.42 2.55 -3.02
N LYS A 11 16.01 1.59 -2.19
CA LYS A 11 16.87 0.86 -1.24
C LYS A 11 17.73 -0.19 -1.93
N ASP A 12 17.38 -0.58 -3.16
CA ASP A 12 18.08 -1.62 -3.91
C ASP A 12 19.40 -1.08 -4.49
N ASN A 13 19.32 0.10 -5.13
CA ASN A 13 20.45 0.69 -5.86
C ASN A 13 20.74 2.16 -5.50
N TRP A 14 20.03 2.74 -4.53
CA TRP A 14 20.22 4.11 -4.03
C TRP A 14 19.95 5.23 -5.04
N THR A 15 19.34 4.91 -6.19
CA THR A 15 18.96 5.90 -7.19
C THR A 15 17.59 6.50 -6.90
N GLU A 16 17.35 7.71 -7.39
CA GLU A 16 16.01 8.30 -7.40
C GLU A 16 15.10 7.55 -8.39
N CYS A 17 13.88 7.26 -7.96
CA CYS A 17 12.83 6.60 -8.72
C CYS A 17 11.52 7.37 -8.57
N GLU A 18 10.58 7.14 -9.48
CA GLU A 18 9.28 7.79 -9.47
C GLU A 18 8.15 6.78 -9.70
N ASP A 19 7.11 6.84 -8.85
CA ASP A 19 5.87 6.10 -9.02
C ASP A 19 4.70 7.03 -9.37
N ILE A 20 3.89 6.63 -10.34
CA ILE A 20 2.62 7.31 -10.67
C ILE A 20 1.46 6.56 -10.02
N LEU A 21 0.89 7.14 -8.97
CA LEU A 21 -0.18 6.55 -8.18
C LEU A 21 -1.55 7.08 -8.61
N ARG A 22 -2.54 6.20 -8.75
CA ARG A 22 -3.87 6.52 -9.29
C ARG A 22 -5.01 6.14 -8.36
N CYS A 23 -6.06 6.97 -8.35
CA CYS A 23 -7.31 6.72 -7.61
C CYS A 23 -8.54 7.07 -8.46
N ASN A 24 -8.69 6.40 -9.61
CA ASN A 24 -9.73 6.69 -10.59
C ASN A 24 -10.97 5.82 -10.34
N PRO A 25 -12.17 6.39 -10.09
CA PRO A 25 -13.39 5.61 -9.93
C PRO A 25 -13.88 4.98 -11.24
N ASN A 26 -13.54 5.59 -12.39
CA ASN A 26 -13.80 5.04 -13.71
C ASN A 26 -12.51 5.10 -14.54
N TRP A 27 -11.88 3.95 -14.73
CA TRP A 27 -10.65 3.76 -15.49
C TRP A 27 -11.00 3.17 -16.86
N TYR A 28 -10.89 3.97 -17.91
CA TYR A 28 -11.20 3.56 -19.30
C TYR A 28 -12.53 2.80 -19.46
N ASN A 29 -13.58 3.19 -18.72
CA ASN A 29 -14.90 2.52 -18.75
C ASN A 29 -14.89 1.04 -18.33
N SER A 30 -13.83 0.58 -17.66
CA SER A 30 -13.65 -0.81 -17.19
C SER A 30 -13.91 -0.99 -15.68
N GLY A 31 -14.23 0.10 -14.99
CA GLY A 31 -14.40 0.12 -13.53
C GLY A 31 -13.27 0.87 -12.81
N PRO A 32 -13.20 0.77 -11.48
CA PRO A 32 -12.27 1.58 -10.69
C PRO A 32 -10.83 1.06 -10.71
N ARG A 33 -9.87 2.00 -10.73
CA ARG A 33 -8.44 1.76 -10.48
C ARG A 33 -7.99 2.53 -9.24
N TYR A 34 -7.65 1.78 -8.19
CA TYR A 34 -7.15 2.30 -6.92
C TYR A 34 -5.83 1.62 -6.57
N ASP A 35 -4.73 2.34 -6.79
CA ASP A 35 -3.39 1.85 -6.50
C ASP A 35 -3.19 1.78 -4.97
N CYS A 36 -2.25 0.94 -4.53
CA CYS A 36 -1.88 0.82 -3.12
C CYS A 36 -0.54 1.52 -2.87
N VAL A 37 -0.31 1.93 -1.63
CA VAL A 37 0.87 2.69 -1.21
C VAL A 37 1.51 2.06 0.01
N LEU A 38 2.82 2.20 0.10
CA LEU A 38 3.58 2.11 1.34
C LEU A 38 3.71 3.51 1.93
N PHE A 39 3.61 3.62 3.24
CA PHE A 39 3.74 4.89 3.93
C PHE A 39 4.50 4.72 5.26
N ASN A 40 5.12 5.79 5.73
CA ASN A 40 5.72 5.84 7.04
C ASN A 40 4.62 5.93 8.10
N GLN A 41 4.77 5.17 9.19
CA GLN A 41 3.94 5.29 10.38
C GLN A 41 4.86 5.34 11.60
N ASP A 42 4.36 5.85 12.72
CA ASP A 42 5.18 6.01 13.93
C ASP A 42 5.58 4.65 14.54
N GLU A 43 4.76 3.62 14.34
CA GLU A 43 5.03 2.26 14.81
C GLU A 43 5.91 1.46 13.82
N PRO A 44 6.88 0.68 14.32
CA PRO A 44 7.70 -0.16 13.47
C PRO A 44 6.85 -1.20 12.73
N GLY A 45 7.06 -1.34 11.42
CA GLY A 45 6.37 -2.33 10.61
C GLY A 45 6.03 -1.83 9.21
N LEU A 46 5.42 -2.73 8.42
CA LEU A 46 5.00 -2.44 7.05
C LEU A 46 3.61 -1.82 7.10
N ALA A 47 3.50 -0.54 6.76
CA ALA A 47 2.22 0.13 6.62
C ALA A 47 1.82 0.19 5.14
N CYS A 48 0.66 -0.37 4.81
CA CYS A 48 0.12 -0.33 3.46
C CYS A 48 -1.34 0.11 3.46
N ALA A 49 -1.72 0.87 2.45
CA ALA A 49 -3.11 1.30 2.28
C ALA A 49 -3.49 1.40 0.80
N ARG A 50 -4.78 1.31 0.51
CA ARG A 50 -5.33 1.53 -0.83
C ARG A 50 -5.81 2.98 -0.95
N LEU A 51 -5.30 3.70 -1.95
CA LEU A 51 -5.72 5.07 -2.26
C LEU A 51 -7.16 5.10 -2.74
N ARG A 52 -8.00 5.96 -2.17
CA ARG A 52 -9.42 6.09 -2.53
C ARG A 52 -9.76 7.45 -3.11
N SER A 53 -9.13 8.51 -2.61
CA SER A 53 -9.18 9.83 -3.21
C SER A 53 -7.94 10.62 -2.85
N LEU A 54 -7.65 11.65 -3.64
CA LEU A 54 -6.66 12.69 -3.36
C LEU A 54 -7.40 14.01 -3.17
N ILE A 55 -6.93 14.81 -2.21
CA ILE A 55 -7.51 16.09 -1.81
C ILE A 55 -6.35 17.06 -1.59
N CYS A 56 -6.43 18.24 -2.21
CA CYS A 56 -5.50 19.33 -1.95
C CYS A 56 -6.19 20.34 -1.03
N CYS A 57 -5.58 20.64 0.11
CA CYS A 57 -6.13 21.52 1.14
C CYS A 57 -5.26 22.76 1.31
N LYS A 58 -5.88 23.94 1.30
CA LYS A 58 -5.23 25.19 1.71
C LYS A 58 -5.57 25.48 3.17
N LEU A 59 -4.57 25.45 4.03
CA LEU A 59 -4.71 25.74 5.46
C LEU A 59 -4.90 27.25 5.71
N PRO A 60 -5.45 27.66 6.86
CA PRO A 60 -5.56 29.09 7.22
C PRO A 60 -4.21 29.83 7.22
N SER A 61 -3.11 29.12 7.47
CA SER A 61 -1.74 29.66 7.38
C SER A 61 -1.29 29.98 5.94
N GLY A 62 -2.09 29.64 4.94
CA GLY A 62 -1.73 29.74 3.52
C GLY A 62 -0.97 28.51 3.00
N ARG A 63 -0.51 27.61 3.87
CA ARG A 63 0.18 26.37 3.47
C ARG A 63 -0.78 25.45 2.71
N ILE A 64 -0.31 24.90 1.59
CA ILE A 64 -1.01 23.85 0.84
C ILE A 64 -0.50 22.50 1.32
N ILE A 65 -1.40 21.56 1.57
CA ILE A 65 -1.09 20.17 1.91
C ILE A 65 -1.88 19.23 1.02
N ASP A 66 -1.27 18.11 0.65
CA ASP A 66 -1.94 17.04 -0.08
C ASP A 66 -2.28 15.89 0.87
N LEU A 67 -3.55 15.49 0.83
CA LEU A 67 -4.13 14.43 1.65
C LEU A 67 -4.70 13.35 0.73
N ALA A 68 -4.46 12.09 1.10
CA ALA A 68 -5.21 10.97 0.57
C ALA A 68 -6.29 10.53 1.56
N ILE A 69 -7.46 10.16 1.02
CA ILE A 69 -8.37 9.26 1.71
C ILE A 69 -7.92 7.84 1.36
N VAL A 70 -7.63 7.03 2.36
CA VAL A 70 -7.11 5.68 2.19
C VAL A 70 -7.94 4.65 2.94
N GLN A 71 -7.85 3.39 2.52
CA GLN A 71 -8.27 2.24 3.31
C GLN A 71 -7.05 1.44 3.72
N ALA A 72 -6.85 1.27 5.02
CA ALA A 72 -5.73 0.52 5.56
C ALA A 72 -5.77 -0.96 5.13
N MET A 73 -4.58 -1.52 4.95
CA MET A 73 -4.35 -2.94 4.66
C MET A 73 -3.57 -3.52 5.85
N GLN A 74 -4.24 -4.29 6.70
CA GLN A 74 -3.65 -4.81 7.94
C GLN A 74 -3.23 -6.25 7.80
N LYS A 75 -2.16 -6.66 8.50
CA LYS A 75 -1.69 -8.04 8.49
C LYS A 75 -2.80 -9.00 8.94
N ASN A 76 -2.99 -10.08 8.19
CA ASN A 76 -3.93 -11.14 8.51
C ASN A 76 -3.17 -12.41 8.93
N SER A 77 -3.76 -13.17 9.87
CA SER A 77 -3.19 -14.42 10.38
C SER A 77 -3.50 -15.64 9.50
N TRP A 78 -4.50 -15.56 8.62
CA TRP A 78 -4.79 -16.62 7.67
C TRP A 78 -3.59 -16.89 6.75
N ARG A 79 -3.41 -18.15 6.37
CA ARG A 79 -2.33 -18.60 5.49
C ARG A 79 -2.89 -19.45 4.35
N PRO A 80 -2.39 -19.28 3.12
CA PRO A 80 -2.67 -20.21 2.04
C PRO A 80 -2.09 -21.60 2.35
N ARG A 81 -2.56 -22.63 1.65
CA ARG A 81 -2.04 -24.00 1.80
C ARG A 81 -0.57 -24.10 1.38
N THR A 82 -0.19 -23.34 0.34
CA THR A 82 1.20 -23.22 -0.12
C THR A 82 1.70 -21.86 0.31
N THR A 83 2.60 -21.83 1.28
CA THR A 83 3.28 -20.61 1.74
C THR A 83 4.69 -20.56 1.18
N TRP A 84 5.25 -19.36 1.11
CA TRP A 84 6.65 -19.10 0.81
C TRP A 84 7.20 -18.11 1.84
N ASP A 85 8.52 -18.03 1.95
CA ASP A 85 9.16 -17.10 2.87
C ASP A 85 8.80 -15.66 2.50
N GLY A 86 8.41 -14.87 3.51
CA GLY A 86 7.91 -13.51 3.28
C GLY A 86 6.45 -13.42 2.82
N CYS A 87 5.71 -14.53 2.68
CA CYS A 87 4.30 -14.50 2.28
C CYS A 87 3.44 -13.70 3.27
N LEU A 88 3.13 -12.44 2.89
CA LEU A 88 2.33 -11.53 3.68
C LEU A 88 0.92 -11.40 3.10
N VAL A 89 -0.06 -11.79 3.91
CA VAL A 89 -1.48 -11.63 3.61
C VAL A 89 -2.02 -10.42 4.37
N LEU A 90 -2.64 -9.50 3.64
CA LEU A 90 -3.23 -8.28 4.17
C LEU A 90 -4.76 -8.30 4.00
N ASP A 91 -5.48 -7.85 5.03
CA ASP A 91 -6.92 -7.65 5.02
C ASP A 91 -7.25 -6.16 4.83
N LYS A 92 -8.12 -5.90 3.86
CA LYS A 92 -8.61 -4.55 3.56
C LYS A 92 -9.66 -4.15 4.59
N GLN A 93 -9.34 -3.13 5.36
CA GLN A 93 -10.22 -2.58 6.38
C GLN A 93 -11.48 -1.96 5.77
N LYS A 94 -12.55 -1.90 6.58
CA LYS A 94 -13.82 -1.25 6.19
C LYS A 94 -13.68 0.26 6.21
N ASP A 95 -13.03 0.77 7.24
CA ASP A 95 -12.97 2.19 7.54
C ASP A 95 -11.96 2.91 6.65
N PHE A 96 -12.19 4.21 6.52
CA PHE A 96 -11.33 5.11 5.78
C PHE A 96 -10.60 6.02 6.76
N SER A 97 -9.37 6.37 6.42
CA SER A 97 -8.58 7.34 7.17
C SER A 97 -7.95 8.35 6.22
N PHE A 98 -7.48 9.45 6.80
CA PHE A 98 -6.66 10.42 6.08
C PHE A 98 -5.18 10.05 6.20
N LEU A 99 -4.45 10.24 5.11
CA LEU A 99 -3.00 10.08 5.04
C LEU A 99 -2.40 11.33 4.40
N LEU A 100 -1.46 11.98 5.06
CA LEU A 100 -0.67 13.03 4.43
C LEU A 100 0.21 12.42 3.34
N MET A 101 0.19 13.00 2.14
CA MET A 101 0.97 12.47 1.02
C MET A 101 2.47 12.50 1.28
N ASP A 102 2.95 13.42 2.13
CA ASP A 102 4.35 13.49 2.58
C ASP A 102 4.81 12.22 3.33
N TYR A 103 3.87 11.43 3.86
CA TYR A 103 4.17 10.16 4.53
C TYR A 103 4.20 8.98 3.55
N VAL A 104 3.71 9.15 2.32
CA VAL A 104 3.76 8.09 1.29
C VAL A 104 5.20 7.92 0.84
N ILE A 105 5.67 6.69 0.94
CA ILE A 105 7.02 6.32 0.50
C ILE A 105 7.00 6.05 -1.00
N ARG A 106 6.13 5.13 -1.43
CA ARG A 106 6.00 4.69 -2.83
C ARG A 106 4.78 3.83 -3.05
N GLY A 107 4.55 3.38 -4.28
CA GLY A 107 3.50 2.42 -4.62
C GLY A 107 3.76 1.01 -4.08
N ALA A 108 2.69 0.22 -3.92
CA ALA A 108 2.76 -1.20 -3.60
C ALA A 108 1.80 -2.01 -4.45
N LEU A 109 2.22 -3.22 -4.81
CA LEU A 109 1.40 -4.17 -5.55
C LEU A 109 0.71 -5.14 -4.58
N LEU A 110 -0.63 -5.10 -4.57
CA LEU A 110 -1.48 -6.03 -3.83
C LEU A 110 -2.36 -6.81 -4.78
N VAL A 111 -2.32 -8.14 -4.70
CA VAL A 111 -3.12 -9.03 -5.54
C VAL A 111 -4.20 -9.70 -4.70
N PRO A 112 -5.49 -9.67 -5.10
CA PRO A 112 -6.56 -10.30 -4.33
C PRO A 112 -6.34 -11.82 -4.22
N VAL A 113 -6.57 -12.38 -3.03
CA VAL A 113 -6.57 -13.83 -2.82
C VAL A 113 -7.80 -14.43 -3.50
N ARG A 114 -7.61 -15.28 -4.51
CA ARG A 114 -8.70 -15.95 -5.23
C ARG A 114 -8.35 -17.42 -5.54
N PRO A 115 -9.26 -18.39 -5.24
CA PRO A 115 -10.46 -18.21 -4.41
C PRO A 115 -10.08 -17.81 -2.98
N GLY A 116 -10.99 -17.13 -2.29
CA GLY A 116 -10.81 -16.82 -0.86
C GLY A 116 -10.79 -18.10 -0.01
N PRO A 117 -10.48 -18.00 1.30
CA PRO A 117 -10.63 -19.09 2.24
C PRO A 117 -12.04 -19.71 2.13
N PRO A 118 -12.21 -21.04 2.30
CA PRO A 118 -13.53 -21.67 2.24
C PRO A 118 -14.55 -21.05 3.21
N SER A 119 -14.08 -20.60 4.38
CA SER A 119 -14.88 -19.91 5.40
C SER A 119 -15.23 -18.46 5.04
N ARG A 120 -14.51 -17.85 4.07
CA ARG A 120 -14.69 -16.46 3.61
C ARG A 120 -14.45 -16.38 2.09
N PRO A 121 -15.33 -16.93 1.25
CA PRO A 121 -15.12 -16.97 -0.21
C PRO A 121 -15.03 -15.56 -0.84
N HIS A 122 -15.65 -14.56 -0.22
CA HIS A 122 -15.54 -13.15 -0.58
C HIS A 122 -14.56 -12.38 0.32
N SER A 123 -13.52 -13.05 0.82
CA SER A 123 -12.56 -12.42 1.71
C SER A 123 -11.92 -11.21 1.04
N ARG A 124 -11.64 -10.18 1.85
CA ARG A 124 -10.99 -8.95 1.39
C ARG A 124 -9.46 -9.06 1.48
N LEU A 125 -8.97 -10.29 1.44
CA LEU A 125 -7.56 -10.64 1.59
C LEU A 125 -6.80 -10.37 0.29
N HIS A 126 -5.57 -9.91 0.45
CA HIS A 126 -4.65 -9.65 -0.64
C HIS A 126 -3.27 -10.17 -0.26
N PHE A 127 -2.55 -10.70 -1.24
CA PHE A 127 -1.11 -10.93 -1.13
C PHE A 127 -0.38 -9.61 -1.35
N PHE A 128 0.56 -9.31 -0.45
CA PHE A 128 1.59 -8.31 -0.71
C PHE A 128 2.65 -8.92 -1.63
N VAL A 129 2.96 -8.25 -2.73
CA VAL A 129 3.92 -8.75 -3.72
C VAL A 129 5.23 -8.00 -3.58
N ASP A 130 6.25 -8.70 -3.11
CA ASP A 130 7.61 -8.19 -2.92
C ASP A 130 8.66 -8.85 -3.83
N VAL A 131 8.32 -9.95 -4.50
CA VAL A 131 9.28 -10.74 -5.29
C VAL A 131 9.71 -10.12 -6.62
N VAL A 132 8.97 -9.12 -7.13
CA VAL A 132 9.24 -8.50 -8.45
C VAL A 132 10.01 -7.19 -8.36
N ASP A 133 10.24 -6.69 -7.14
CA ASP A 133 10.80 -5.36 -6.89
C ASP A 133 11.73 -5.42 -5.68
N GLY A 134 13.04 -5.33 -5.96
CA GLY A 134 14.08 -5.43 -4.93
C GLY A 134 13.96 -4.37 -3.84
N ASP A 135 13.52 -3.16 -4.19
CA ASP A 135 13.28 -2.10 -3.20
C ASP A 135 12.09 -2.45 -2.29
N ILE A 136 10.99 -2.96 -2.85
CA ILE A 136 9.85 -3.42 -2.04
C ILE A 136 10.27 -4.55 -1.10
N PHE A 137 11.05 -5.51 -1.58
CA PHE A 137 11.58 -6.60 -0.77
C PHE A 137 12.42 -6.08 0.40
N LEU A 138 13.36 -5.17 0.16
CA LEU A 138 14.16 -4.57 1.24
C LEU A 138 13.32 -3.76 2.22
N ARG A 139 12.23 -3.14 1.76
CA ARG A 139 11.27 -2.44 2.65
C ARG A 139 10.41 -3.40 3.46
N SER A 140 10.04 -4.56 2.93
CA SER A 140 9.27 -5.57 3.66
C SER A 140 10.13 -6.32 4.70
N LEU A 141 11.41 -6.55 4.43
CA LEU A 141 12.33 -7.19 5.37
C LEU A 141 12.48 -6.40 6.68
N ASN A 142 12.72 -5.08 6.59
CA ASN A 142 12.88 -4.22 7.76
C ASN A 142 11.63 -4.14 8.66
N ALA A 143 10.48 -4.54 8.13
CA ALA A 143 9.22 -4.61 8.87
C ALA A 143 8.99 -5.97 9.57
N THR A 144 9.80 -6.98 9.25
CA THR A 144 9.62 -8.37 9.72
C THR A 144 10.71 -8.81 10.71
N THR A 145 11.75 -8.01 10.89
CA THR A 145 12.86 -8.25 11.82
C THR A 145 12.47 -7.98 13.28
N HIS A 146 11.90 -9.00 13.94
CA HIS A 146 12.39 -9.35 15.27
C HIS A 146 13.64 -10.21 15.06
N VAL A 147 14.81 -9.57 14.99
CA VAL A 147 16.07 -10.31 15.08
C VAL A 147 16.22 -10.72 16.54
N CYS A 148 15.85 -11.96 16.86
CA CYS A 148 16.41 -12.62 18.03
C CYS A 148 17.87 -12.94 17.69
N TYR A 149 18.79 -12.23 18.33
CA TYR A 149 20.16 -12.69 18.50
C TYR A 149 20.22 -13.69 19.66
#